data_AF-A0A920PC48-F1
#
_entry.id   AF-A0A920PC48-F1
#
_cell.length_a   1.000
_cell.length_b   1.000
_cell.length_c   1.000
_cell.angle_alpha   90.00
_cell.angle_beta   90.00
_cell.angle_gamma   90.00
#
_symmetry.space_group_name_H-M   'P 1'
#
loop_
_entity.id
_entity.type
_entity.pdbx_description
1 polymer ?
#
loop_
_entity_poly.entity_id
_entity_poly.type
_entity_poly.pdbx_seq_one_letter_code
_entity_poly.pdbx_strand_id
1 'polypeptide(L)' 'MHKIEEIGCEVKGIREGFVDFPSIREGKEVYLCWRMPEKEILFWHDLNQVLQVKTPLEF' A
#
# COMPACT_ATOMS: atom_id res chain seq x y z
N MET A 1 20.37 -4.58 -6.78
CA MET A 1 18.91 -4.77 -6.92
C MET A 1 18.23 -4.31 -5.64
N HIS A 2 18.35 -3.02 -5.26
CA HIS A 2 17.71 -2.48 -4.04
C HIS A 2 17.47 -1.00 -4.29
N LYS A 3 16.29 -0.64 -4.81
CA LYS A 3 15.87 0.77 -4.94
C LYS A 3 14.49 1.04 -4.34
N ILE A 4 13.76 0.00 -3.96
CA ILE A 4 12.37 0.07 -3.53
C ILE A 4 12.28 0.07 -2.00
N GLU A 5 13.14 -0.69 -1.32
CA GLU A 5 13.16 -0.77 0.15
C GLU A 5 13.70 0.51 0.83
N GLU A 6 14.60 1.25 0.16
CA GLU A 6 15.11 2.53 0.68
C GLU A 6 14.04 3.65 0.71
N ILE A 7 12.91 3.45 0.01
CA ILE A 7 11.77 4.37 -0.01
C ILE A 7 10.72 3.97 1.05
N GLY A 8 10.98 2.93 1.85
CA GLY A 8 10.06 2.44 2.88
C GLY A 8 8.92 1.57 2.35
N CYS A 9 9.09 1.02 1.15
CA CYS A 9 8.08 0.23 0.46
C CYS A 9 8.28 -1.27 0.77
N GLU A 10 7.31 -1.91 1.42
CA GLU A 10 7.35 -3.35 1.74
C GLU A 10 6.67 -4.16 0.64
N VAL A 11 7.45 -4.99 -0.06
CA VAL A 11 6.91 -5.89 -1.11
C VAL A 11 6.38 -7.17 -0.46
N LYS A 12 5.08 -7.22 -0.15
CA LYS A 12 4.46 -8.37 0.53
C LYS A 12 4.15 -9.58 -0.36
N GLY A 13 4.31 -9.48 -1.68
CA GLY A 13 4.11 -10.62 -2.57
C GLY A 13 4.35 -10.32 -4.05
N ILE A 14 5.55 -10.63 -4.53
CA ILE A 14 5.94 -10.51 -5.95
C ILE A 14 5.05 -11.38 -6.87
N ARG A 15 4.43 -12.45 -6.34
CA ARG A 15 3.58 -13.37 -7.12
C ARG A 15 2.19 -12.82 -7.48
N GLU A 16 1.68 -11.82 -6.76
CA GLU A 16 0.36 -11.24 -7.00
C GLU A 16 0.40 -9.75 -7.41
N GLY A 17 1.59 -9.13 -7.40
CA GLY A 17 1.78 -7.75 -7.85
C GLY A 17 1.26 -6.70 -6.87
N PHE A 18 1.23 -7.01 -5.57
CA PHE A 18 0.86 -6.05 -4.52
C PHE A 18 2.07 -5.24 -4.06
N VAL A 19 1.87 -3.92 -3.95
CA VAL A 19 2.85 -2.96 -3.45
C VAL A 19 2.15 -2.04 -2.45
N ASP A 20 2.70 -1.96 -1.24
CA ASP A 20 2.21 -1.06 -0.19
C ASP A 20 3.13 0.17 -0.12
N PHE A 21 2.57 1.37 -0.30
CA PHE A 21 3.32 2.64 -0.19
C PHE A 21 2.99 3.34 1.13
N PRO A 22 3.99 3.68 1.96
CA PRO A 22 3.74 4.46 3.17
C PRO A 22 3.24 5.87 2.82
N SER A 23 2.22 6.34 3.53
CA SER A 23 1.60 7.65 3.33
C SER A 23 1.01 8.18 4.64
N ILE A 24 0.65 9.46 4.66
CA ILE A 24 -0.03 10.10 5.80
C ILE A 24 -1.43 10.53 5.36
N ARG A 25 -2.48 10.00 6.00
CA ARG A 25 -3.87 10.40 5.79
C ARG A 25 -4.45 10.90 7.11
N GLU A 26 -4.99 12.11 7.10
CA GLU A 26 -5.59 12.76 8.29
C GLU A 26 -4.66 12.76 9.53
N GLY A 27 -3.36 12.93 9.31
CA GLY A 27 -2.35 12.95 10.38
C GLY A 27 -1.96 11.57 10.94
N LYS A 28 -2.41 10.48 10.29
CA LYS A 28 -2.04 9.10 10.65
C LYS A 28 -1.25 8.45 9.54
N GLU A 29 -0.26 7.65 9.93
CA GLU A 29 0.50 6.83 9.00
C GLU A 29 -0.34 5.63 8.51
N VAL A 30 -0.44 5.49 7.19
CA VAL A 30 -1.22 4.45 6.50
C VAL A 30 -0.40 3.86 5.36
N TYR A 31 -0.78 2.67 4.90
CA TYR A 31 -0.27 2.07 3.69
C TYR A 31 -1.29 2.16 2.57
N LEU A 32 -0.84 2.65 1.42
CA LEU A 32 -1.59 2.67 0.18
C LEU A 32 -1.32 1.36 -0.57
N CYS A 33 -2.36 0.54 -0.78
CA CYS A 33 -2.25 -0.71 -1.52
C CYS A 33 -2.46 -0.47 -3.01
N TRP A 34 -1.48 -0.86 -3.81
CA TRP A 34 -1.58 -0.97 -5.26
C TRP A 34 -1.45 -2.42 -5.69
N ARG A 35 -2.26 -2.86 -6.67
CA ARG A 35 -2.12 -4.18 -7.29
C ARG A 35 -2.07 -4.09 -8.81
N MET A 36 -1.11 -4.74 -9.47
CA MET A 36 -1.14 -4.89 -10.93
C MET A 36 -2.42 -5.67 -11.40
N PRO A 37 -3.13 -5.25 -12.46
CA PRO A 37 -2.85 -4.17 -13.42
C PRO A 37 -3.60 -2.86 -13.12
N GLU A 38 -3.99 -2.60 -11.88
CA GLU A 38 -4.70 -1.38 -11.51
C GLU A 38 -3.86 -0.15 -11.91
N LYS A 39 -4.48 0.84 -12.56
CA LYS A 39 -3.77 2.06 -12.99
C LYS A 39 -3.57 3.06 -11.87
N GLU A 40 -4.37 2.94 -10.81
CA GLU A 40 -4.46 3.89 -9.71
C GLU A 40 -4.51 3.14 -8.39
N ILE A 41 -4.11 3.79 -7.30
CA ILE A 41 -4.24 3.28 -5.94
C ILE A 41 -5.69 3.49 -5.52
N LEU A 42 -6.41 2.40 -5.28
CA LEU A 42 -7.83 2.44 -4.89
C LEU A 42 -8.07 2.09 -3.43
N PHE A 43 -7.06 1.58 -2.74
CA PHE A 43 -7.19 1.04 -1.39
C PHE A 43 -6.07 1.50 -0.47
N TRP A 44 -6.40 1.61 0.81
CA TRP A 44 -5.43 1.83 1.87
C TRP A 44 -5.80 1.04 3.12
N HIS A 45 -4.84 0.86 4.02
CA HIS A 45 -5.05 0.28 5.34
C HIS A 45 -4.13 0.93 6.38
N ASP A 46 -4.53 0.88 7.65
CA ASP A 46 -3.65 1.30 8.75
C ASP A 46 -2.46 0.34 8.92
N LEU A 47 -1.38 0.83 9.54
CA LEU A 47 -0.19 0.05 9.91
C LEU A 47 -0.53 -1.22 10.73
N ASN A 48 -1.59 -1.15 11.54
CA ASN A 48 -2.03 -2.24 12.42
C ASN A 48 -3.16 -3.09 11.83
N GLN A 49 -3.65 -2.76 10.63
CA GLN A 49 -4.70 -3.54 9.99
C GLN A 49 -4.11 -4.70 9.16
N VAL A 50 -4.72 -5.87 9.31
CA VAL A 50 -4.43 -7.03 8.47
C VAL A 50 -4.97 -6.79 7.06
N LEU A 51 -4.18 -7.11 6.03
CA LEU A 51 -4.42 -6.87 4.59
C LEU A 51 -5.83 -7.24 4.05
N GLN A 52 -6.60 -8.04 4.79
CA GLN A 52 -7.96 -8.45 4.42
C GLN A 52 -9.01 -7.35 4.59
N VAL A 53 -8.72 -6.28 5.34
CA VAL A 53 -9.63 -5.15 5.49
C VAL A 53 -9.03 -3.95 4.76
N LYS A 54 -9.51 -3.71 3.55
CA LYS A 54 -9.10 -2.57 2.72
C LYS A 54 -10.18 -1.50 2.75
N THR A 55 -9.81 -0.28 3.11
CA THR A 55 -10.70 0.87 3.01
C THR A 55 -10.52 1.49 1.62
N PRO A 56 -11.59 1.72 0.85
CA PRO A 56 -11.49 2.39 -0.43
C PRO A 56 -10.99 3.84 -0.26
N LEU A 57 -10.23 4.33 -1.24
CA LEU A 57 -9.95 5.75 -1.36
C LEU A 57 -11.21 6.46 -1.88
N GLU A 58 -11.95 7.08 -0.96
CA GLU A 58 -12.91 8.13 -1.32
C GLU A 58 -12.17 9.46 -1.42
N PHE A 59 -12.40 10.17 -2.53
CA PHE A 59 -11.88 11.51 -2.85
C PHE A 59 -12.82 12.59 -2.33
#